data_AF-A0A349UJ13-F1
#
_entry.id   AF-A0A349UJ13-F1
#
_cell.length_a   1.000
_cell.length_b   1.000
_cell.length_c   1.000
_cell.angle_alpha   90.00
_cell.angle_beta   90.00
_cell.angle_gamma   90.00
#
_symmetry.space_group_name_H-M   'P 1'
#
loop_
_entity.id
_entity.type
_entity.pdbx_description
1 polymer ?
#
loop_
_entity_poly.entity_id
_entity_poly.type
_entity_poly.pdbx_seq_one_letter_code
_entity_poly.pdbx_strand_id
1 'polypeptide(L)'
;MTTVDKLKQAVALDVYDASVTQVGDLTYFLARRDGAKFVGSVGDGEISGEPVGQIGGVPVLVGPTDHGNARAVRKVLPWTAPRCLGLATSVGLGDRLGLATPGHIRAVRGTGLAPILAQQSIREMTRTQRTPDEVMDAATWGVLQEGFREPFGADADHLQQPGDIDQTAAAGFQMFTIDPGRHVENQADEFPVNLLADYLDKMDFAALEISPADLKSAYVGKTFALAGGGSVSFDEIAFLRAMVKYGAAVAHTAAMYRRLSQAARGEFELEVSVDETDSPTTPAEHYFFANELKRLGVRWVSMGPRFVGRFEKGVDYIGNPNAFRESFAAHAAVMRTLGPYKISIHSGSDKFSIYPIVAELTGGLVHLKTAGTSYLEALRALAQVSPALFREILDFARGRYDEDKATYHVSGTVQKVPPADSLKDSDLPALLDQFDARQVLHCTFGSVLTADGGAKFRRRMFEALGRDEEAHYAALAKHLGRHVAPFVQR
;
A
#
# COMPACT_ATOMS: atom_id res chain seq x y z
N MET A 1 -18.78 21.95 -28.32
CA MET A 1 -17.70 21.26 -27.58
C MET A 1 -16.94 22.30 -26.77
N THR A 2 -16.82 22.08 -25.47
CA THR A 2 -16.04 22.92 -24.56
C THR A 2 -14.56 22.67 -24.81
N THR A 3 -13.82 23.68 -25.28
CA THR A 3 -12.37 23.55 -25.45
C THR A 3 -11.64 23.95 -24.17
N VAL A 4 -10.45 23.39 -23.95
CA VAL A 4 -9.59 23.74 -22.79
C VAL A 4 -9.33 25.25 -22.73
N ASP A 5 -9.08 25.89 -23.87
CA ASP A 5 -8.84 27.33 -23.93
C ASP A 5 -10.07 28.15 -23.49
N LYS A 6 -11.28 27.71 -23.87
CA LYS A 6 -12.52 28.35 -23.41
C LYS A 6 -12.72 28.19 -21.91
N LEU A 7 -12.34 27.03 -21.34
CA LEU A 7 -12.37 26.81 -19.90
C LEU A 7 -11.40 27.75 -19.19
N LYS A 8 -10.13 27.79 -19.60
CA LYS A 8 -9.10 28.66 -19.02
C LYS A 8 -9.52 30.13 -19.02
N GLN A 9 -10.11 30.59 -20.12
CA GLN A 9 -10.67 31.95 -20.22
C GLN A 9 -11.87 32.19 -19.29
N ALA A 10 -12.75 31.20 -19.13
CA ALA A 10 -13.96 31.35 -18.34
C ALA A 10 -13.73 31.32 -16.83
N VAL A 11 -12.69 30.61 -16.33
CA VAL A 11 -12.50 30.38 -14.89
C VAL A 11 -11.36 31.19 -14.28
N ALA A 12 -10.46 31.77 -15.08
CA ALA A 12 -9.25 32.46 -14.61
C ALA A 12 -8.40 31.62 -13.63
N LEU A 13 -8.29 30.31 -13.91
CA LEU A 13 -7.49 29.33 -13.19
C LEU A 13 -6.62 28.55 -14.17
N ASP A 14 -5.53 27.98 -13.66
CA ASP A 14 -4.71 27.04 -14.42
C ASP A 14 -5.43 25.70 -14.50
N VAL A 15 -6.07 25.39 -15.63
CA VAL A 15 -6.76 24.12 -15.86
C VAL A 15 -5.75 23.02 -16.18
N TYR A 16 -5.90 21.84 -15.57
CA TYR A 16 -5.16 20.64 -15.94
C TYR A 16 -5.76 20.05 -17.21
N ASP A 17 -5.08 20.18 -18.35
CA ASP A 17 -5.60 19.79 -19.66
C ASP A 17 -6.08 18.33 -19.73
N ALA A 18 -5.32 17.40 -19.12
CA ALA A 18 -5.65 15.98 -19.09
C ALA A 18 -6.92 15.66 -18.26
N SER A 19 -7.32 16.56 -17.36
CA SER A 19 -8.51 16.36 -16.51
C SER A 19 -9.82 16.69 -17.19
N VAL A 20 -9.79 17.46 -18.29
CA VAL A 20 -10.99 17.93 -18.96
C VAL A 20 -11.74 16.74 -19.57
N THR A 21 -12.90 16.44 -19.00
CA THR A 21 -13.70 15.26 -19.33
C THR A 21 -15.14 15.65 -19.62
N GLN A 22 -15.59 15.35 -20.84
CA GLN A 22 -16.99 15.53 -21.23
C GLN A 22 -17.79 14.23 -21.00
N VAL A 23 -18.98 14.35 -20.38
CA VAL A 23 -19.97 13.28 -20.23
C VAL A 23 -21.35 13.85 -20.54
N GLY A 24 -21.93 13.43 -21.66
CA GLY A 24 -23.13 14.06 -22.20
C GLY A 24 -22.90 15.56 -22.45
N ASP A 25 -23.76 16.39 -21.88
CA ASP A 25 -23.69 17.85 -21.96
C ASP A 25 -22.82 18.48 -20.85
N LEU A 26 -22.36 17.67 -19.88
CA LEU A 26 -21.52 18.13 -18.78
C LEU A 26 -20.04 18.04 -19.15
N THR A 27 -19.24 18.99 -18.65
CA THR A 27 -17.77 18.92 -18.73
C THR A 27 -17.18 19.10 -17.34
N TYR A 28 -16.42 18.14 -16.85
CA TYR A 28 -15.67 18.23 -15.59
C TYR A 28 -14.21 18.56 -15.84
N PHE A 29 -13.57 19.22 -14.89
CA PHE A 29 -12.14 19.51 -14.93
C PHE A 29 -11.59 19.73 -13.52
N LEU A 30 -10.28 19.56 -13.37
CA LEU A 30 -9.51 20.10 -12.26
C LEU A 30 -8.77 21.35 -12.72
N ALA A 31 -8.66 22.32 -11.82
CA ALA A 31 -7.85 23.50 -12.01
C ALA A 31 -7.09 23.81 -10.72
N ARG A 32 -6.12 24.72 -10.80
CA ARG A 32 -5.33 25.16 -9.66
C ARG A 32 -5.13 26.67 -9.65
N ARG A 33 -4.83 27.20 -8.47
CA ARG A 33 -4.34 28.57 -8.25
C ARG A 33 -3.50 28.59 -6.97
N ASP A 34 -2.31 29.17 -7.04
CA ASP A 34 -1.37 29.30 -5.91
C ASP A 34 -1.13 27.98 -5.15
N GLY A 35 -1.08 26.85 -5.88
CA GLY A 35 -0.89 25.52 -5.32
C GLY A 35 -2.15 24.83 -4.76
N ALA A 36 -3.27 25.56 -4.60
CA ALA A 36 -4.55 24.98 -4.23
C ALA A 36 -5.30 24.43 -5.46
N LYS A 37 -5.93 23.27 -5.32
CA LYS A 37 -6.70 22.61 -6.39
C LYS A 37 -8.19 22.85 -6.21
N PHE A 38 -8.89 22.92 -7.34
CA PHE A 38 -10.33 23.15 -7.43
C PHE A 38 -10.91 22.21 -8.46
N VAL A 39 -12.11 21.70 -8.20
CA VAL A 39 -12.90 20.93 -9.16
C VAL A 39 -13.93 21.85 -9.78
N GLY A 40 -14.14 21.71 -11.09
CA GLY A 40 -15.15 22.48 -11.78
C GLY A 40 -16.00 21.64 -12.72
N SER A 41 -17.16 22.18 -13.05
CA SER A 41 -18.07 21.62 -14.05
C SER A 41 -18.69 22.72 -14.90
N VAL A 42 -18.91 22.41 -16.18
CA VAL A 42 -19.77 23.19 -17.08
C VAL A 42 -21.14 22.51 -17.09
N GLY A 43 -22.17 23.24 -16.65
CA GLY A 43 -23.50 22.71 -16.36
C GLY A 43 -23.65 22.29 -14.90
N ASP A 44 -24.83 21.77 -14.53
CA ASP A 44 -25.08 21.24 -13.19
C ASP A 44 -24.47 19.83 -13.06
N GLY A 45 -23.20 19.79 -12.64
CA GLY A 45 -22.44 18.56 -12.46
C GLY A 45 -22.60 17.91 -11.08
N GLU A 46 -23.63 18.25 -10.30
CA GLU A 46 -23.83 17.82 -8.90
C GLU A 46 -22.65 18.14 -7.96
N ILE A 47 -21.72 19.01 -8.38
CA ILE A 47 -20.66 19.51 -7.50
C ILE A 47 -21.15 20.76 -6.75
N SER A 48 -20.74 20.87 -5.50
CA SER A 48 -20.90 22.07 -4.69
C SER A 48 -19.80 23.07 -5.07
N GLY A 49 -20.18 24.26 -5.53
CA GLY A 49 -19.25 25.29 -5.97
C GLY A 49 -19.94 26.60 -6.29
N GLU A 50 -19.14 27.63 -6.57
CA GLU A 50 -19.62 28.95 -6.97
C GLU A 50 -19.62 29.08 -8.49
N PRO A 51 -20.61 29.78 -9.08
CA PRO A 51 -20.59 30.12 -10.49
C PRO A 51 -19.51 31.17 -10.76
N VAL A 52 -18.52 30.82 -11.59
CA VAL A 52 -17.38 31.70 -11.92
C VAL A 52 -17.44 32.26 -13.35
N GLY A 53 -18.36 31.79 -14.17
CA GLY A 53 -18.51 32.21 -15.56
C GLY A 53 -19.54 31.39 -16.33
N GLN A 54 -19.52 31.49 -17.65
CA GLN A 54 -20.38 30.71 -18.54
C GLN A 54 -19.66 30.35 -19.84
N ILE A 55 -19.98 29.19 -20.41
CA ILE A 55 -19.50 28.73 -21.72
C ILE A 55 -20.72 28.41 -22.57
N GLY A 56 -20.93 29.17 -23.66
CA GLY A 56 -22.08 28.97 -24.55
C GLY A 56 -23.43 29.16 -23.83
N GLY A 57 -23.50 30.04 -22.84
CA GLY A 57 -24.70 30.27 -22.02
C GLY A 57 -24.92 29.25 -20.90
N VAL A 58 -24.04 28.25 -20.76
CA VAL A 58 -24.08 27.26 -19.67
C VAL A 58 -23.16 27.71 -18.54
N PRO A 59 -23.63 27.78 -17.28
CA PRO A 59 -22.81 28.20 -16.15
C PRO A 59 -21.63 27.26 -15.90
N VAL A 60 -20.52 27.83 -15.45
CA VAL A 60 -19.34 27.10 -14.98
C VAL A 60 -19.27 27.22 -13.46
N LEU A 61 -19.37 26.08 -12.77
CA LEU A 61 -19.23 25.98 -11.32
C LEU A 61 -17.78 25.59 -10.98
N VAL A 62 -17.23 26.19 -9.92
CA VAL A 62 -15.93 25.82 -9.35
C VAL A 62 -16.06 25.68 -7.84
N GLY A 63 -15.60 24.57 -7.30
CA GLY A 63 -15.71 24.21 -5.90
C GLY A 63 -14.42 23.60 -5.32
N PRO A 64 -14.41 23.36 -3.99
CA PRO A 64 -13.27 22.74 -3.32
C PRO A 64 -13.11 21.27 -3.73
N THR A 65 -11.88 20.75 -3.64
CA THR A 65 -11.58 19.32 -3.78
C THR A 65 -11.85 18.57 -2.47
N ASP A 66 -13.08 18.66 -1.96
CA ASP A 66 -13.52 18.02 -0.71
C ASP A 66 -14.20 16.65 -0.93
N HIS A 67 -14.56 15.97 0.16
CA HIS A 67 -15.19 14.67 0.09
C HIS A 67 -16.55 14.67 -0.62
N GLY A 68 -17.35 15.72 -0.43
CA GLY A 68 -18.66 15.85 -1.07
C GLY A 68 -18.54 15.87 -2.58
N ASN A 69 -17.63 16.71 -3.09
CA ASN A 69 -17.35 16.81 -4.51
C ASN A 69 -16.63 15.57 -5.06
N ALA A 70 -15.75 14.92 -4.30
CA ALA A 70 -15.11 13.67 -4.73
C ALA A 70 -16.16 12.57 -4.95
N ARG A 71 -17.16 12.46 -4.06
CA ARG A 71 -18.29 11.54 -4.24
C ARG A 71 -19.13 11.86 -5.47
N ALA A 72 -19.43 13.13 -5.72
CA ALA A 72 -20.16 13.56 -6.93
C ALA A 72 -19.38 13.20 -8.21
N VAL A 73 -18.06 13.45 -8.22
CA VAL A 73 -17.18 13.10 -9.33
C VAL A 73 -17.12 11.59 -9.56
N ARG A 74 -16.94 10.77 -8.51
CA ARG A 74 -16.97 9.30 -8.64
C ARG A 74 -18.30 8.77 -9.18
N LYS A 75 -19.42 9.40 -8.83
CA LYS A 75 -20.76 9.04 -9.31
C LYS A 75 -20.91 9.30 -10.81
N VAL A 76 -20.46 10.45 -11.30
CA VAL A 76 -20.65 10.86 -12.71
C VAL A 76 -19.53 10.38 -13.63
N LEU A 77 -18.32 10.21 -13.10
CA LEU A 77 -17.14 9.69 -13.77
C LEU A 77 -16.68 8.39 -13.08
N PRO A 78 -17.33 7.23 -13.34
CA PRO A 78 -17.03 6.00 -12.61
C PRO A 78 -15.58 5.50 -12.72
N TRP A 79 -14.83 5.92 -13.74
CA TRP A 79 -13.40 5.62 -13.88
C TRP A 79 -12.51 6.34 -12.86
N THR A 80 -13.05 7.32 -12.12
CA THR A 80 -12.37 7.97 -10.99
C THR A 80 -12.62 7.26 -9.65
N ALA A 81 -13.46 6.22 -9.62
CA ALA A 81 -13.64 5.32 -8.47
C ALA A 81 -12.74 4.08 -8.62
N PRO A 82 -12.22 3.53 -7.50
CA PRO A 82 -11.47 2.28 -7.56
C PRO A 82 -12.36 1.11 -7.98
N ARG A 83 -11.73 0.05 -8.46
CA ARG A 83 -12.35 -1.27 -8.70
C ARG A 83 -11.41 -2.41 -8.31
N CYS A 84 -11.98 -3.59 -8.06
CA CYS A 84 -11.23 -4.85 -7.92
C CYS A 84 -10.37 -5.10 -9.19
N LEU A 85 -9.14 -5.59 -9.00
CA LEU A 85 -8.13 -5.78 -10.05
C LEU A 85 -7.81 -7.26 -10.34
N GLY A 86 -8.32 -8.16 -9.50
CA GLY A 86 -8.12 -9.59 -9.51
C GLY A 86 -6.65 -10.00 -9.40
N LEU A 87 -6.28 -10.93 -10.27
CA LEU A 87 -4.95 -11.57 -10.28
C LEU A 87 -3.93 -10.85 -11.17
N ALA A 88 -4.24 -9.67 -11.69
CA ALA A 88 -3.28 -8.88 -12.45
C ALA A 88 -2.03 -8.56 -11.59
N THR A 89 -0.85 -8.58 -12.22
CA THR A 89 0.37 -8.03 -11.62
C THR A 89 0.07 -6.61 -11.15
N SER A 90 0.22 -6.37 -9.86
CA SER A 90 -0.27 -5.14 -9.25
C SER A 90 0.78 -4.48 -8.38
N VAL A 91 0.70 -3.16 -8.27
CA VAL A 91 1.63 -2.36 -7.47
C VAL A 91 0.83 -1.45 -6.55
N GLY A 92 1.01 -1.67 -5.25
CA GLY A 92 0.59 -0.82 -4.16
C GLY A 92 1.39 0.48 -4.13
N LEU A 93 0.72 1.60 -4.34
CA LEU A 93 1.33 2.93 -4.45
C LEU A 93 0.82 3.80 -3.30
N GLY A 94 1.22 3.44 -2.08
CA GLY A 94 0.79 4.12 -0.88
C GLY A 94 1.26 5.58 -0.83
N ASP A 95 0.36 6.44 -0.37
CA ASP A 95 0.56 7.88 -0.30
C ASP A 95 0.17 8.40 1.09
N ARG A 96 1.17 8.81 1.86
CA ARG A 96 0.99 9.36 3.21
C ARG A 96 0.59 10.84 3.21
N LEU A 97 0.75 11.53 2.08
CA LEU A 97 0.54 12.96 1.94
C LEU A 97 -0.79 13.29 1.24
N GLY A 98 -1.29 12.39 0.39
CA GLY A 98 -2.45 12.67 -0.47
C GLY A 98 -2.10 13.54 -1.68
N LEU A 99 -0.82 13.60 -2.06
CA LEU A 99 -0.29 14.42 -3.15
C LEU A 99 0.43 13.61 -4.24
N ALA A 100 0.69 12.31 -4.04
CA ALA A 100 1.62 11.53 -4.85
C ALA A 100 0.97 10.85 -6.07
N THR A 101 -0.36 10.68 -6.08
CA THR A 101 -1.08 9.93 -7.12
C THR A 101 -0.73 10.35 -8.56
N PRO A 102 -0.55 11.64 -8.92
CA PRO A 102 -0.11 12.00 -10.26
C PRO A 102 1.26 11.42 -10.64
N GLY A 103 2.25 11.51 -9.74
CA GLY A 103 3.57 10.90 -9.92
C GLY A 103 3.52 9.38 -9.97
N HIS A 104 2.63 8.76 -9.18
CA HIS A 104 2.35 7.32 -9.21
C HIS A 104 1.83 6.88 -10.58
N ILE A 105 0.83 7.60 -11.12
CA ILE A 105 0.26 7.33 -12.44
C ILE A 105 1.33 7.45 -13.53
N ARG A 106 2.18 8.47 -13.47
CA ARG A 106 3.29 8.65 -14.44
C ARG A 106 4.30 7.51 -14.39
N ALA A 107 4.49 6.87 -13.23
CA ALA A 107 5.37 5.70 -13.11
C ALA A 107 4.78 4.44 -13.75
N VAL A 108 3.46 4.25 -13.71
CA VAL A 108 2.79 3.00 -14.13
C VAL A 108 2.12 3.08 -15.50
N ARG A 109 1.80 4.28 -16.00
CA ARG A 109 1.08 4.45 -17.26
C ARG A 109 1.80 3.74 -18.41
N GLY A 110 1.07 2.95 -19.18
CA GLY A 110 1.60 2.21 -20.32
C GLY A 110 2.43 0.97 -19.97
N THR A 111 2.56 0.61 -18.68
CA THR A 111 3.30 -0.60 -18.25
C THR A 111 2.44 -1.87 -18.24
N GLY A 112 1.11 -1.73 -18.30
CA GLY A 112 0.16 -2.85 -18.16
C GLY A 112 0.01 -3.38 -16.73
N LEU A 113 0.72 -2.81 -15.76
CA LEU A 113 0.56 -3.14 -14.33
C LEU A 113 -0.69 -2.50 -13.77
N ALA A 114 -1.37 -3.20 -12.86
CA ALA A 114 -2.58 -2.70 -12.22
C ALA A 114 -2.24 -1.90 -10.94
N PRO A 115 -2.43 -0.56 -10.91
CA PRO A 115 -2.04 0.24 -9.78
C PRO A 115 -3.10 0.23 -8.68
N ILE A 116 -2.66 0.13 -7.42
CA ILE A 116 -3.50 0.42 -6.25
C ILE A 116 -3.10 1.82 -5.76
N LEU A 117 -3.88 2.82 -6.15
CA LEU A 117 -3.55 4.24 -5.95
C LEU A 117 -4.05 4.80 -4.60
N ALA A 118 -5.04 4.15 -4.01
CA ALA A 118 -5.50 4.44 -2.65
C ALA A 118 -5.04 3.32 -1.72
N GLN A 119 -3.86 3.46 -1.12
CA GLN A 119 -3.36 2.50 -0.14
C GLN A 119 -2.78 3.21 1.08
N GLN A 120 -3.31 2.88 2.25
CA GLN A 120 -2.69 3.22 3.54
C GLN A 120 -3.10 2.20 4.59
N SER A 121 -2.18 1.94 5.53
CA SER A 121 -2.51 1.16 6.72
C SER A 121 -3.25 1.96 7.78
N ILE A 122 -3.99 1.28 8.67
CA ILE A 122 -4.61 1.91 9.85
C ILE A 122 -3.57 2.67 10.69
N ARG A 123 -2.36 2.08 10.83
CA ARG A 123 -1.20 2.69 11.50
C ARG A 123 -0.76 3.99 10.83
N GLU A 124 -0.71 4.03 9.49
CA GLU A 124 -0.33 5.24 8.75
C GLU A 124 -1.40 6.33 8.80
N MET A 125 -2.67 5.97 8.64
CA MET A 125 -3.79 6.92 8.79
C MET A 125 -3.78 7.55 10.19
N THR A 126 -3.62 6.75 11.24
CA THR A 126 -3.48 7.24 12.61
C THR A 126 -2.30 8.20 12.76
N ARG A 127 -1.12 7.85 12.25
CA ARG A 127 0.11 8.68 12.35
C ARG A 127 0.08 9.94 11.53
N THR A 128 -0.66 9.95 10.43
CA THR A 128 -0.82 11.13 9.57
C THR A 128 -2.03 11.97 9.96
N GLN A 129 -2.84 11.49 10.90
CA GLN A 129 -4.15 12.05 11.27
C GLN A 129 -5.05 12.20 10.03
N ARG A 130 -5.00 11.22 9.14
CA ARG A 130 -5.85 11.13 7.96
C ARG A 130 -6.98 10.13 8.18
N THR A 131 -8.07 10.34 7.46
CA THR A 131 -9.24 9.47 7.41
C THR A 131 -9.22 8.59 6.16
N PRO A 132 -9.92 7.44 6.18
CA PRO A 132 -10.10 6.62 4.98
C PRO A 132 -10.66 7.39 3.77
N ASP A 133 -11.58 8.33 4.01
CA ASP A 133 -12.16 9.19 2.98
C ASP A 133 -11.10 10.05 2.29
N GLU A 134 -10.20 10.67 3.05
CA GLU A 134 -9.09 11.47 2.50
C GLU A 134 -8.09 10.64 1.68
N VAL A 135 -7.97 9.33 1.94
CA VAL A 135 -7.16 8.43 1.10
C VAL A 135 -7.83 8.19 -0.24
N MET A 136 -9.12 7.90 -0.21
CA MET A 136 -9.93 7.67 -1.41
C MET A 136 -10.02 8.92 -2.31
N ASP A 137 -10.24 10.07 -1.68
CA ASP A 137 -10.41 11.35 -2.38
C ASP A 137 -9.09 11.80 -3.03
N ALA A 138 -7.95 11.64 -2.35
CA ALA A 138 -6.64 11.94 -2.94
C ALA A 138 -6.38 11.13 -4.23
N ALA A 139 -6.68 9.84 -4.22
CA ALA A 139 -6.56 9.01 -5.42
C ALA A 139 -7.51 9.46 -6.54
N THR A 140 -8.76 9.79 -6.19
CA THR A 140 -9.78 10.31 -7.13
C THR A 140 -9.29 11.58 -7.82
N TRP A 141 -8.74 12.53 -7.06
CA TRP A 141 -8.24 13.78 -7.60
C TRP A 141 -7.00 13.59 -8.47
N GLY A 142 -6.06 12.73 -8.07
CA GLY A 142 -4.89 12.44 -8.89
C GLY A 142 -5.24 11.73 -10.21
N VAL A 143 -6.20 10.79 -10.17
CA VAL A 143 -6.72 10.09 -11.35
C VAL A 143 -7.40 11.06 -12.31
N LEU A 144 -8.26 11.95 -11.80
CA LEU A 144 -8.89 12.99 -12.61
C LEU A 144 -7.83 13.94 -13.18
N GLN A 145 -6.87 14.40 -12.39
CA GLN A 145 -5.83 15.36 -12.81
C GLN A 145 -5.04 14.85 -14.02
N GLU A 146 -4.63 13.59 -13.96
CA GLU A 146 -3.82 12.96 -15.01
C GLU A 146 -4.67 12.40 -16.17
N GLY A 147 -6.00 12.45 -16.08
CA GLY A 147 -6.91 11.84 -17.05
C GLY A 147 -6.73 10.32 -17.17
N PHE A 148 -6.38 9.65 -16.06
CA PHE A 148 -6.07 8.22 -16.06
C PHE A 148 -7.34 7.38 -16.05
N ARG A 149 -7.71 6.80 -17.19
CA ARG A 149 -8.99 6.06 -17.35
C ARG A 149 -8.87 4.55 -17.19
N GLU A 150 -7.65 4.05 -16.95
CA GLU A 150 -7.43 2.63 -16.69
C GLU A 150 -7.91 2.24 -15.27
N PRO A 151 -8.29 0.97 -15.04
CA PRO A 151 -8.51 0.42 -13.70
C PRO A 151 -7.46 0.85 -12.68
N PHE A 152 -7.90 1.19 -11.47
CA PHE A 152 -7.04 1.26 -10.29
C PHE A 152 -7.77 0.70 -9.07
N GLY A 153 -7.00 0.27 -8.06
CA GLY A 153 -7.52 -0.32 -6.82
C GLY A 153 -7.41 0.61 -5.61
N ALA A 154 -8.13 0.23 -4.55
CA ALA A 154 -8.03 0.84 -3.22
C ALA A 154 -7.86 -0.26 -2.15
N ASP A 155 -6.73 -0.27 -1.47
CA ASP A 155 -6.34 -1.25 -0.43
C ASP A 155 -6.30 -0.62 0.97
N ALA A 156 -7.17 -1.12 1.83
CA ALA A 156 -7.13 -0.85 3.25
C ALA A 156 -6.09 -1.82 3.85
N ASP A 157 -4.94 -1.28 4.26
CA ASP A 157 -3.75 -2.10 4.54
C ASP A 157 -3.62 -2.44 6.04
N HIS A 158 -3.07 -3.61 6.36
CA HIS A 158 -2.84 -4.09 7.74
C HIS A 158 -4.02 -3.93 8.73
N LEU A 159 -5.20 -4.46 8.39
CA LEU A 159 -6.37 -4.50 9.28
C LEU A 159 -6.19 -5.62 10.30
N GLN A 160 -6.42 -5.30 11.58
CA GLN A 160 -6.19 -6.24 12.68
C GLN A 160 -7.47 -6.57 13.46
N GLN A 161 -8.55 -5.83 13.24
CA GLN A 161 -9.81 -6.00 13.97
C GLN A 161 -11.05 -5.67 13.12
N PRO A 162 -12.24 -6.23 13.44
CA PRO A 162 -13.47 -6.01 12.69
C PRO A 162 -13.87 -4.54 12.50
N GLY A 163 -13.59 -3.68 13.48
CA GLY A 163 -13.92 -2.25 13.39
C GLY A 163 -13.15 -1.53 12.27
N ASP A 164 -11.94 -1.98 11.95
CA ASP A 164 -11.15 -1.41 10.85
C ASP A 164 -11.83 -1.68 9.48
N ILE A 165 -12.43 -2.87 9.33
CA ILE A 165 -13.20 -3.25 8.13
C ILE A 165 -14.37 -2.30 7.95
N ASP A 166 -15.12 -2.03 9.02
CA ASP A 166 -16.35 -1.25 8.93
C ASP A 166 -16.08 0.18 8.48
N GLN A 167 -15.04 0.80 9.03
CA GLN A 167 -14.65 2.16 8.68
C GLN A 167 -14.15 2.26 7.22
N THR A 168 -13.33 1.31 6.79
CA THR A 168 -12.69 1.34 5.46
C THR A 168 -13.66 0.89 4.36
N ALA A 169 -14.52 -0.09 4.62
CA ALA A 169 -15.60 -0.47 3.70
C ALA A 169 -16.61 0.68 3.50
N ALA A 170 -16.91 1.45 4.55
CA ALA A 170 -17.78 2.63 4.44
C ALA A 170 -17.20 3.71 3.52
N ALA A 171 -15.89 3.92 3.53
CA ALA A 171 -15.18 4.85 2.66
C ALA A 171 -15.04 4.37 1.20
N GLY A 172 -15.34 3.10 0.93
CA GLY A 172 -15.36 2.52 -0.42
C GLY A 172 -14.07 1.79 -0.82
N PHE A 173 -13.24 1.38 0.14
CA PHE A 173 -12.14 0.45 -0.14
C PHE A 173 -12.70 -0.88 -0.67
N GLN A 174 -11.91 -1.55 -1.51
CA GLN A 174 -12.32 -2.79 -2.17
C GLN A 174 -11.31 -3.91 -1.98
N MET A 175 -10.04 -3.61 -1.77
CA MET A 175 -9.06 -4.56 -1.28
C MET A 175 -8.86 -4.34 0.22
N PHE A 176 -8.79 -5.43 0.96
CA PHE A 176 -8.64 -5.44 2.40
C PHE A 176 -7.52 -6.40 2.76
N THR A 177 -6.46 -5.87 3.34
CA THR A 177 -5.30 -6.66 3.76
C THR A 177 -5.42 -6.97 5.24
N ILE A 178 -5.72 -8.23 5.55
CA ILE A 178 -5.82 -8.70 6.93
C ILE A 178 -4.45 -9.09 7.44
N ASP A 179 -4.10 -8.54 8.59
CA ASP A 179 -2.89 -8.84 9.34
C ASP A 179 -3.26 -9.59 10.63
N PRO A 180 -3.25 -10.94 10.60
CA PRO A 180 -3.50 -11.75 11.77
C PRO A 180 -2.24 -11.91 12.65
N GLY A 181 -1.21 -11.09 12.49
CA GLY A 181 0.09 -11.26 13.16
C GLY A 181 0.01 -11.36 14.69
N ARG A 182 -0.95 -10.69 15.33
CA ARG A 182 -1.20 -10.82 16.78
C ARG A 182 -1.70 -12.20 17.21
N HIS A 183 -2.17 -13.00 16.26
CA HIS A 183 -2.64 -14.37 16.46
C HIS A 183 -1.62 -15.40 15.99
N VAL A 184 -0.40 -14.97 15.63
CA VAL A 184 0.72 -15.86 15.32
C VAL A 184 1.53 -16.12 16.60
N GLU A 185 1.76 -17.39 16.92
CA GLU A 185 2.64 -17.77 18.02
C GLU A 185 4.10 -17.79 17.54
N ASN A 186 4.78 -16.64 17.68
CA ASN A 186 6.15 -16.44 17.18
C ASN A 186 7.17 -17.41 17.81
N GLN A 187 6.91 -17.93 19.02
CA GLN A 187 7.83 -18.84 19.71
C GLN A 187 7.62 -20.32 19.35
N ALA A 188 6.64 -20.64 18.51
CA ALA A 188 6.29 -22.02 18.17
C ALA A 188 7.48 -22.84 17.62
N ASP A 189 8.39 -22.19 16.89
CA ASP A 189 9.57 -22.85 16.31
C ASP A 189 10.57 -23.31 17.39
N GLU A 190 10.59 -22.64 18.53
CA GLU A 190 11.52 -22.83 19.65
C GLU A 190 10.96 -23.76 20.75
N PHE A 191 9.63 -23.95 20.80
CA PHE A 191 9.00 -24.78 21.82
C PHE A 191 9.40 -26.25 21.73
N PRO A 192 9.64 -26.92 22.87
CA PRO A 192 9.80 -28.36 22.90
C PRO A 192 8.46 -29.06 22.58
N VAL A 193 8.53 -30.29 22.08
CA VAL A 193 7.37 -31.04 21.56
C VAL A 193 6.24 -31.19 22.58
N ASN A 194 6.56 -31.42 23.86
CA ASN A 194 5.55 -31.51 24.92
C ASN A 194 4.79 -30.19 25.11
N LEU A 195 5.47 -29.05 25.00
CA LEU A 195 4.82 -27.76 25.10
C LEU A 195 3.95 -27.48 23.87
N LEU A 196 4.38 -27.88 22.67
CA LEU A 196 3.54 -27.79 21.46
C LEU A 196 2.24 -28.58 21.61
N ALA A 197 2.28 -29.76 22.22
CA ALA A 197 1.08 -30.55 22.51
C ALA A 197 0.15 -29.83 23.51
N ASP A 198 0.70 -29.25 24.59
CA ASP A 198 -0.08 -28.46 25.55
C ASP A 198 -0.75 -27.23 24.92
N TYR A 199 -0.10 -26.60 23.94
CA TYR A 199 -0.70 -25.50 23.18
C TYR A 199 -1.83 -25.99 22.28
N LEU A 200 -1.62 -27.12 21.58
CA LEU A 200 -2.64 -27.73 20.74
C LEU A 200 -3.91 -28.05 21.54
N ASP A 201 -3.78 -28.61 22.74
CA ASP A 201 -4.91 -28.99 23.59
C ASP A 201 -5.75 -27.78 24.07
N LYS A 202 -5.17 -26.56 24.03
CA LYS A 202 -5.83 -25.31 24.41
C LYS A 202 -6.43 -24.55 23.23
N MET A 203 -6.25 -25.03 22.00
CA MET A 203 -6.75 -24.33 20.82
C MET A 203 -8.27 -24.39 20.70
N ASP A 204 -8.83 -23.31 20.18
CA ASP A 204 -10.24 -23.24 19.79
C ASP A 204 -10.46 -23.93 18.43
N PHE A 205 -10.61 -25.25 18.47
CA PHE A 205 -10.95 -26.06 17.30
C PHE A 205 -12.36 -25.78 16.77
N ALA A 206 -13.26 -25.20 17.57
CA ALA A 206 -14.57 -24.82 17.09
C ALA A 206 -14.47 -23.66 16.10
N ALA A 207 -13.60 -22.68 16.36
CA ALA A 207 -13.30 -21.60 15.41
C ALA A 207 -12.63 -22.08 14.10
N LEU A 208 -11.98 -23.25 14.14
CA LEU A 208 -11.40 -23.92 12.97
C LEU A 208 -12.36 -24.91 12.29
N GLU A 209 -13.56 -25.12 12.84
CA GLU A 209 -14.60 -25.97 12.23
C GLU A 209 -14.11 -27.38 11.86
N ILE A 210 -13.24 -27.96 12.71
CA ILE A 210 -12.69 -29.32 12.52
C ILE A 210 -12.28 -29.91 13.87
N SER A 211 -12.36 -31.23 14.02
CA SER A 211 -11.84 -31.89 15.22
C SER A 211 -10.30 -31.96 15.20
N PRO A 212 -9.63 -31.99 16.37
CA PRO A 212 -8.18 -32.19 16.43
C PRO A 212 -7.71 -33.47 15.74
N ALA A 213 -8.49 -34.55 15.87
CA ALA A 213 -8.17 -35.85 15.28
C ALA A 213 -8.24 -35.82 13.75
N ASP A 214 -9.28 -35.20 13.18
CA ASP A 214 -9.44 -35.07 11.73
C ASP A 214 -8.36 -34.15 11.15
N LEU A 215 -8.03 -33.06 11.83
CA LEU A 215 -6.96 -32.17 11.39
C LEU A 215 -5.59 -32.87 11.41
N LYS A 216 -5.27 -33.61 12.48
CA LYS A 216 -4.06 -34.45 12.52
C LYS A 216 -4.05 -35.44 11.37
N SER A 217 -5.16 -36.15 11.14
CA SER A 217 -5.31 -37.09 10.02
C SER A 217 -5.14 -36.42 8.66
N ALA A 218 -5.53 -35.15 8.53
CA ALA A 218 -5.40 -34.38 7.30
C ALA A 218 -3.93 -34.09 6.91
N TYR A 219 -3.00 -34.05 7.86
CA TYR A 219 -1.61 -33.63 7.61
C TYR A 219 -0.54 -34.66 8.03
N VAL A 220 -0.62 -35.24 9.22
CA VAL A 220 0.48 -36.03 9.80
C VAL A 220 0.75 -37.28 8.96
N GLY A 221 2.03 -37.50 8.63
CA GLY A 221 2.49 -38.60 7.79
C GLY A 221 2.21 -38.42 6.29
N LYS A 222 1.67 -37.26 5.87
CA LYS A 222 1.34 -36.99 4.47
C LYS A 222 2.39 -36.13 3.79
N THR A 223 2.47 -36.33 2.48
CA THR A 223 3.29 -35.56 1.55
C THR A 223 2.39 -35.01 0.45
N PHE A 224 2.51 -33.71 0.21
CA PHE A 224 1.75 -32.98 -0.80
C PHE A 224 2.69 -32.54 -1.91
N ALA A 225 2.43 -33.02 -3.13
CA ALA A 225 3.18 -32.61 -4.31
C ALA A 225 2.88 -31.15 -4.66
N LEU A 226 3.90 -30.39 -5.04
CA LEU A 226 3.74 -28.99 -5.45
C LEU A 226 3.80 -28.85 -6.98
N ALA A 227 3.05 -27.87 -7.49
CA ALA A 227 3.10 -27.48 -8.89
C ALA A 227 4.51 -27.01 -9.29
N GLY A 228 5.03 -27.53 -10.39
CA GLY A 228 6.40 -27.25 -10.86
C GLY A 228 7.48 -28.17 -10.26
N GLY A 229 7.12 -29.10 -9.39
CA GLY A 229 8.04 -30.07 -8.77
C GLY A 229 8.29 -29.80 -7.29
N GLY A 230 8.81 -30.83 -6.60
CA GLY A 230 8.99 -30.80 -5.15
C GLY A 230 7.72 -31.17 -4.37
N SER A 231 7.82 -31.15 -3.04
CA SER A 231 6.72 -31.50 -2.14
C SER A 231 6.91 -30.86 -0.77
N VAL A 232 5.82 -30.71 -0.02
CA VAL A 232 5.85 -30.46 1.42
C VAL A 232 5.37 -31.71 2.16
N SER A 233 6.02 -32.04 3.27
CA SER A 233 5.67 -33.19 4.10
C SER A 233 5.46 -32.73 5.53
N PHE A 234 4.52 -33.38 6.22
CA PHE A 234 4.24 -33.09 7.63
C PHE A 234 4.46 -34.35 8.45
N ASP A 235 5.58 -34.39 9.18
CA ASP A 235 5.65 -35.25 10.35
C ASP A 235 4.89 -34.61 11.51
N GLU A 236 4.86 -35.28 12.68
CA GLU A 236 4.13 -34.77 13.83
C GLU A 236 4.66 -33.43 14.32
N ILE A 237 5.98 -33.20 14.28
CA ILE A 237 6.60 -31.95 14.76
C ILE A 237 6.31 -30.80 13.79
N ALA A 238 6.46 -31.02 12.49
CA ALA A 238 6.16 -30.04 11.47
C ALA A 238 4.68 -29.63 11.50
N PHE A 239 3.76 -30.60 11.68
CA PHE A 239 2.35 -30.32 11.88
C PHE A 239 2.11 -29.48 13.15
N LEU A 240 2.65 -29.92 14.29
CA LEU A 240 2.46 -29.23 15.56
C LEU A 240 2.97 -27.79 15.50
N ARG A 241 4.15 -27.55 14.91
CA ARG A 241 4.69 -26.19 14.74
C ARG A 241 3.80 -25.34 13.84
N ALA A 242 3.39 -25.84 12.68
CA ALA A 242 2.52 -25.09 11.78
C ALA A 242 1.17 -24.74 12.45
N MET A 243 0.57 -25.70 13.15
CA MET A 243 -0.70 -25.52 13.85
C MET A 243 -0.58 -24.56 15.04
N VAL A 244 0.46 -24.70 15.88
CA VAL A 244 0.71 -23.79 17.02
C VAL A 244 1.01 -22.38 16.54
N LYS A 245 1.83 -22.24 15.51
CA LYS A 245 2.20 -20.94 14.96
C LYS A 245 1.02 -20.22 14.31
N TYR A 246 0.19 -20.92 13.53
CA TYR A 246 -0.78 -20.27 12.64
C TYR A 246 -2.25 -20.62 12.84
N GLY A 247 -2.60 -21.63 13.65
CA GLY A 247 -3.99 -22.07 13.82
C GLY A 247 -4.93 -20.94 14.25
N ALA A 248 -4.53 -20.13 15.23
CA ALA A 248 -5.30 -18.97 15.66
C ALA A 248 -5.36 -17.86 14.59
N ALA A 249 -4.27 -17.65 13.84
CA ALA A 249 -4.23 -16.68 12.74
C ALA A 249 -5.16 -17.07 11.57
N VAL A 250 -5.26 -18.36 11.25
CA VAL A 250 -6.22 -18.91 10.27
C VAL A 250 -7.66 -18.65 10.73
N ALA A 251 -7.98 -18.99 11.98
CA ALA A 251 -9.32 -18.77 12.55
C ALA A 251 -9.71 -17.28 12.55
N HIS A 252 -8.80 -16.40 12.96
CA HIS A 252 -9.00 -14.95 12.93
C HIS A 252 -9.25 -14.44 11.50
N THR A 253 -8.44 -14.88 10.54
CA THR A 253 -8.59 -14.50 9.13
C THR A 253 -9.96 -14.93 8.59
N ALA A 254 -10.43 -16.14 8.91
CA ALA A 254 -11.75 -16.61 8.52
C ALA A 254 -12.88 -15.76 9.14
N ALA A 255 -12.74 -15.36 10.40
CA ALA A 255 -13.69 -14.46 11.06
C ALA A 255 -13.71 -13.06 10.40
N MET A 256 -12.54 -12.49 10.09
CA MET A 256 -12.42 -11.21 9.39
C MET A 256 -13.03 -11.27 7.98
N TYR A 257 -12.81 -12.37 7.24
CA TYR A 257 -13.43 -12.57 5.93
C TYR A 257 -14.97 -12.66 6.01
N ARG A 258 -15.52 -13.31 7.04
CA ARG A 258 -16.97 -13.35 7.29
C ARG A 258 -17.52 -11.96 7.61
N ARG A 259 -16.82 -11.18 8.44
CA ARG A 259 -17.20 -9.78 8.70
C ARG A 259 -17.18 -8.96 7.43
N LEU A 260 -16.11 -9.07 6.64
CA LEU A 260 -15.95 -8.36 5.38
C LEU A 260 -17.08 -8.68 4.40
N SER A 261 -17.45 -9.96 4.30
CA SER A 261 -18.59 -10.41 3.48
C SER A 261 -19.94 -9.80 3.88
N GLN A 262 -20.07 -9.33 5.12
CA GLN A 262 -21.26 -8.63 5.63
C GLN A 262 -21.17 -7.11 5.46
N ALA A 263 -19.96 -6.54 5.56
CA ALA A 263 -19.72 -5.10 5.56
C ALA A 263 -19.54 -4.52 4.15
N ALA A 264 -18.93 -5.28 3.22
CA ALA A 264 -18.63 -4.82 1.87
C ALA A 264 -19.91 -4.55 1.07
N ARG A 265 -19.93 -3.41 0.36
CA ARG A 265 -21.02 -3.02 -0.54
C ARG A 265 -20.67 -3.39 -1.98
N GLY A 266 -20.64 -4.69 -2.27
CA GLY A 266 -20.34 -5.23 -3.61
C GLY A 266 -19.15 -6.18 -3.62
N GLU A 267 -18.45 -6.22 -4.75
CA GLU A 267 -17.22 -7.01 -4.89
C GLU A 267 -16.12 -6.46 -3.98
N PHE A 268 -15.35 -7.37 -3.40
CA PHE A 268 -14.17 -7.06 -2.62
C PHE A 268 -13.08 -8.11 -2.85
N GLU A 269 -11.87 -7.73 -2.50
CA GLU A 269 -10.66 -8.52 -2.55
C GLU A 269 -10.09 -8.63 -1.16
N LEU A 270 -9.63 -9.84 -0.83
CA LEU A 270 -8.93 -10.11 0.41
C LEU A 270 -7.46 -10.36 0.09
N GLU A 271 -6.58 -9.69 0.82
CA GLU A 271 -5.20 -10.11 1.01
C GLU A 271 -5.02 -10.58 2.45
N VAL A 272 -4.14 -11.56 2.65
CA VAL A 272 -3.73 -11.99 3.99
C VAL A 272 -2.22 -11.87 4.12
N SER A 273 -1.73 -11.14 5.11
CA SER A 273 -0.29 -10.95 5.31
C SER A 273 0.17 -11.37 6.70
N VAL A 274 1.21 -12.18 6.74
CA VAL A 274 1.96 -12.57 7.95
C VAL A 274 3.42 -12.11 7.82
N ASP A 275 3.68 -11.02 7.08
CA ASP A 275 5.04 -10.53 6.78
C ASP A 275 5.76 -9.86 7.97
N GLU A 276 5.00 -9.43 8.99
CA GLU A 276 5.51 -8.80 10.21
C GLU A 276 5.77 -9.80 11.37
N THR A 277 5.83 -11.12 11.10
CA THR A 277 6.17 -12.15 12.12
C THR A 277 7.68 -12.22 12.38
N ASP A 278 8.06 -12.74 13.56
CA ASP A 278 9.46 -12.77 14.01
C ASP A 278 10.31 -13.75 13.20
N SER A 279 9.80 -14.96 12.96
CA SER A 279 10.48 -15.99 12.19
C SER A 279 9.92 -16.11 10.76
N PRO A 280 10.77 -16.45 9.76
CA PRO A 280 10.32 -16.72 8.40
C PRO A 280 9.24 -17.80 8.34
N THR A 281 8.28 -17.61 7.43
CA THR A 281 7.27 -18.62 7.10
C THR A 281 7.94 -19.73 6.30
N THR A 282 7.84 -20.98 6.73
CA THR A 282 8.34 -22.12 5.93
C THR A 282 7.38 -22.45 4.77
N PRO A 283 7.81 -23.14 3.71
CA PRO A 283 6.89 -23.60 2.66
C PRO A 283 5.78 -24.52 3.17
N ALA A 284 6.06 -25.35 4.17
CA ALA A 284 5.05 -26.20 4.82
C ALA A 284 4.04 -25.34 5.61
N GLU A 285 4.49 -24.33 6.33
CA GLU A 285 3.60 -23.36 7.00
C GLU A 285 2.74 -22.57 6.00
N HIS A 286 3.31 -22.08 4.90
CA HIS A 286 2.55 -21.43 3.83
C HIS A 286 1.48 -22.40 3.27
N TYR A 287 1.85 -23.66 3.01
CA TYR A 287 0.90 -24.66 2.54
C TYR A 287 -0.23 -24.90 3.55
N PHE A 288 0.11 -25.11 4.83
CA PHE A 288 -0.86 -25.30 5.90
C PHE A 288 -1.82 -24.11 5.99
N PHE A 289 -1.29 -22.88 6.05
CA PHE A 289 -2.08 -21.67 6.17
C PHE A 289 -3.07 -21.50 5.01
N ALA A 290 -2.57 -21.59 3.77
CA ALA A 290 -3.40 -21.44 2.58
C ALA A 290 -4.42 -22.59 2.44
N ASN A 291 -4.05 -23.83 2.78
CA ASN A 291 -4.95 -24.97 2.67
C ASN A 291 -6.08 -24.88 3.71
N GLU A 292 -5.79 -24.44 4.93
CA GLU A 292 -6.82 -24.26 5.97
C GLU A 292 -7.75 -23.08 5.66
N LEU A 293 -7.23 -21.97 5.12
CA LEU A 293 -8.10 -20.89 4.62
C LEU A 293 -9.05 -21.38 3.54
N LYS A 294 -8.55 -22.19 2.59
CA LYS A 294 -9.37 -22.81 1.54
C LYS A 294 -10.43 -23.73 2.12
N ARG A 295 -10.08 -24.56 3.12
CA ARG A 295 -11.00 -25.45 3.82
C ARG A 295 -12.13 -24.67 4.51
N LEU A 296 -11.82 -23.51 5.09
CA LEU A 296 -12.78 -22.62 5.75
C LEU A 296 -13.59 -21.74 4.77
N GLY A 297 -13.41 -21.93 3.46
CA GLY A 297 -14.16 -21.20 2.43
C GLY A 297 -13.74 -19.74 2.24
N VAL A 298 -12.55 -19.36 2.74
CA VAL A 298 -11.99 -18.03 2.55
C VAL A 298 -11.54 -17.88 1.09
N ARG A 299 -11.83 -16.72 0.48
CA ARG A 299 -11.37 -16.38 -0.87
C ARG A 299 -10.46 -15.17 -0.79
N TRP A 300 -9.26 -15.26 -1.34
CA TRP A 300 -8.26 -14.21 -1.35
C TRP A 300 -7.60 -14.08 -2.72
N VAL A 301 -7.11 -12.88 -3.03
CA VAL A 301 -6.40 -12.58 -4.29
C VAL A 301 -4.89 -12.55 -4.11
N SER A 302 -4.41 -12.40 -2.87
CA SER A 302 -2.97 -12.36 -2.56
C SER A 302 -2.66 -12.79 -1.13
N MET A 303 -1.42 -13.22 -0.92
CA MET A 303 -0.89 -13.58 0.39
C MET A 303 0.55 -13.08 0.55
N GLY A 304 0.88 -12.50 1.71
CA GLY A 304 2.22 -12.04 2.07
C GLY A 304 2.87 -12.89 3.17
N PRO A 305 3.68 -13.91 2.83
CA PRO A 305 4.50 -14.63 3.81
C PRO A 305 5.63 -13.76 4.38
N ARG A 306 6.17 -14.15 5.54
CA ARG A 306 7.46 -13.66 6.03
C ARG A 306 8.59 -14.39 5.30
N PHE A 307 9.26 -13.73 4.37
CA PHE A 307 10.39 -14.31 3.65
C PHE A 307 11.68 -14.36 4.49
N VAL A 308 12.62 -15.19 4.05
CA VAL A 308 13.99 -15.20 4.57
C VAL A 308 14.72 -13.88 4.31
N GLY A 309 15.71 -13.56 5.15
CA GLY A 309 16.41 -12.27 5.14
C GLY A 309 15.58 -11.17 5.81
N ARG A 310 15.92 -9.90 5.56
CA ARG A 310 15.21 -8.76 6.14
C ARG A 310 14.74 -7.78 5.09
N PHE A 311 13.48 -7.37 5.25
CA PHE A 311 12.78 -6.40 4.41
C PHE A 311 12.59 -5.09 5.17
N GLU A 312 13.70 -4.46 5.56
CA GLU A 312 13.66 -3.21 6.32
C GLU A 312 13.12 -2.05 5.46
N LYS A 313 12.49 -1.07 6.10
CA LYS A 313 11.83 0.03 5.39
C LYS A 313 12.86 0.96 4.73
N GLY A 314 12.58 1.41 3.51
CA GLY A 314 13.38 2.42 2.80
C GLY A 314 14.76 1.97 2.32
N VAL A 315 15.09 0.67 2.34
CA VAL A 315 16.41 0.16 1.92
C VAL A 315 16.26 -1.13 1.12
N ASP A 316 17.33 -1.55 0.44
CA ASP A 316 17.37 -2.83 -0.29
C ASP A 316 17.30 -4.03 0.66
N TYR A 317 17.03 -5.21 0.10
CA TYR A 317 17.00 -6.48 0.80
C TYR A 317 18.32 -6.75 1.53
N ILE A 318 18.23 -7.19 2.78
CA ILE A 318 19.40 -7.55 3.59
C ILE A 318 19.39 -9.06 3.80
N GLY A 319 20.28 -9.76 3.11
CA GLY A 319 20.42 -11.21 3.18
C GLY A 319 21.14 -11.77 1.96
N ASN A 320 21.07 -13.09 1.77
CA ASN A 320 21.62 -13.76 0.59
C ASN A 320 20.54 -13.89 -0.50
N PRO A 321 20.68 -13.26 -1.69
CA PRO A 321 19.69 -13.38 -2.77
C PRO A 321 19.49 -14.81 -3.29
N ASN A 322 20.51 -15.68 -3.22
CA ASN A 322 20.37 -17.08 -3.64
C ASN A 322 19.51 -17.87 -2.65
N ALA A 323 19.74 -17.68 -1.34
CA ALA A 323 18.88 -18.28 -0.31
C ALA A 323 17.43 -17.77 -0.41
N PHE A 324 17.26 -16.48 -0.74
CA PHE A 324 15.93 -15.92 -1.04
C PHE A 324 15.31 -16.62 -2.26
N ARG A 325 16.04 -16.75 -3.38
CA ARG A 325 15.54 -17.43 -4.59
C ARG A 325 15.08 -18.86 -4.31
N GLU A 326 15.88 -19.64 -3.61
CA GLU A 326 15.57 -21.04 -3.26
C GLU A 326 14.29 -21.13 -2.42
N SER A 327 14.19 -20.33 -1.35
CA SER A 327 13.00 -20.29 -0.49
C SER A 327 11.76 -19.75 -1.22
N PHE A 328 11.92 -18.67 -1.98
CA PHE A 328 10.83 -18.03 -2.72
C PHE A 328 10.26 -18.93 -3.81
N ALA A 329 11.10 -19.74 -4.47
CA ALA A 329 10.64 -20.72 -5.45
C ALA A 329 9.65 -21.74 -4.84
N ALA A 330 9.90 -22.19 -3.60
CA ALA A 330 8.99 -23.07 -2.89
C ALA A 330 7.67 -22.38 -2.53
N HIS A 331 7.70 -21.11 -2.08
CA HIS A 331 6.47 -20.35 -1.86
C HIS A 331 5.67 -20.12 -3.15
N ALA A 332 6.33 -19.85 -4.26
CA ALA A 332 5.67 -19.72 -5.57
C ALA A 332 5.06 -21.05 -6.03
N ALA A 333 5.68 -22.19 -5.71
CA ALA A 333 5.13 -23.52 -5.97
C ALA A 333 3.87 -23.79 -5.11
N VAL A 334 3.88 -23.41 -3.82
CA VAL A 334 2.69 -23.47 -2.95
C VAL A 334 1.56 -22.60 -3.51
N MET A 335 1.86 -21.35 -3.89
CA MET A 335 0.91 -20.42 -4.52
C MET A 335 0.22 -21.03 -5.74
N ARG A 336 0.98 -21.65 -6.65
CA ARG A 336 0.42 -22.32 -7.84
C ARG A 336 -0.39 -23.56 -7.50
N THR A 337 -0.04 -24.26 -6.43
CA THR A 337 -0.70 -25.50 -6.01
C THR A 337 -2.06 -25.24 -5.38
N LEU A 338 -2.14 -24.25 -4.50
CA LEU A 338 -3.35 -23.98 -3.71
C LEU A 338 -4.22 -22.86 -4.29
N GLY A 339 -3.65 -22.02 -5.16
CA GLY A 339 -4.30 -20.87 -5.77
C GLY A 339 -5.25 -21.19 -6.93
N PRO A 340 -5.45 -20.21 -7.85
CA PRO A 340 -4.57 -19.07 -8.08
C PRO A 340 -4.77 -17.92 -7.06
N TYR A 341 -3.66 -17.38 -6.56
CA TYR A 341 -3.54 -16.09 -5.88
C TYR A 341 -2.16 -15.51 -6.20
N LYS A 342 -1.91 -14.24 -5.86
CA LYS A 342 -0.61 -13.57 -6.02
C LYS A 342 0.24 -13.71 -4.76
N ILE A 343 1.56 -13.75 -4.89
CA ILE A 343 2.43 -13.46 -3.74
C ILE A 343 2.50 -11.94 -3.55
N SER A 344 2.22 -11.47 -2.34
CA SER A 344 2.35 -10.06 -1.94
C SER A 344 3.72 -9.81 -1.33
N ILE A 345 4.42 -8.77 -1.80
CA ILE A 345 5.70 -8.32 -1.28
C ILE A 345 5.47 -7.06 -0.46
N HIS A 346 5.32 -7.25 0.85
CA HIS A 346 5.25 -6.17 1.83
C HIS A 346 6.62 -5.57 2.10
N SER A 347 6.63 -4.33 2.61
CA SER A 347 7.86 -3.53 2.73
C SER A 347 8.66 -3.53 1.42
N GLY A 348 7.92 -3.60 0.30
CA GLY A 348 8.45 -4.00 -0.99
C GLY A 348 9.29 -2.92 -1.64
N SER A 349 9.15 -1.65 -1.24
CA SER A 349 9.96 -0.57 -1.80
C SER A 349 11.46 -0.78 -1.57
N ASP A 350 12.23 -0.32 -2.54
CA ASP A 350 13.69 -0.31 -2.60
C ASP A 350 14.39 -1.68 -2.63
N LYS A 351 13.64 -2.79 -2.70
CA LYS A 351 14.17 -4.17 -2.75
C LYS A 351 14.73 -4.56 -4.13
N PHE A 352 15.48 -3.66 -4.75
CA PHE A 352 15.93 -3.77 -6.15
C PHE A 352 16.70 -5.07 -6.44
N SER A 353 17.50 -5.54 -5.49
CA SER A 353 18.32 -6.75 -5.66
C SER A 353 17.49 -8.04 -5.85
N ILE A 354 16.23 -8.07 -5.40
CA ILE A 354 15.39 -9.27 -5.45
C ILE A 354 14.22 -9.16 -6.44
N TYR A 355 13.90 -7.97 -6.96
CA TYR A 355 12.79 -7.83 -7.92
C TYR A 355 12.89 -8.75 -9.14
N PRO A 356 14.07 -8.96 -9.79
CA PRO A 356 14.16 -9.90 -10.91
C PRO A 356 13.79 -11.34 -10.51
N ILE A 357 14.18 -11.76 -9.31
CA ILE A 357 13.86 -13.08 -8.76
C ILE A 357 12.35 -13.20 -8.55
N VAL A 358 11.73 -12.19 -7.93
CA VAL A 358 10.28 -12.17 -7.68
C VAL A 358 9.50 -12.18 -8.99
N ALA A 359 9.86 -11.33 -9.96
CA ALA A 359 9.17 -11.24 -11.24
C ALA A 359 9.24 -12.57 -12.01
N GLU A 360 10.43 -13.17 -12.09
CA GLU A 360 10.65 -14.47 -12.73
C GLU A 360 9.85 -15.58 -12.05
N LEU A 361 10.00 -15.73 -10.73
CA LEU A 361 9.45 -16.88 -10.02
C LEU A 361 7.95 -16.81 -9.78
N THR A 362 7.33 -15.63 -9.84
CA THR A 362 5.86 -15.50 -9.75
C THR A 362 5.17 -15.66 -11.10
N GLY A 363 5.87 -15.46 -12.22
CA GLY A 363 5.28 -15.55 -13.55
C GLY A 363 4.10 -14.59 -13.76
N GLY A 364 4.14 -13.40 -13.14
CA GLY A 364 3.08 -12.39 -13.21
C GLY A 364 2.02 -12.46 -12.11
N LEU A 365 2.07 -13.43 -11.20
CA LEU A 365 1.17 -13.49 -10.04
C LEU A 365 1.82 -12.83 -8.81
N VAL A 366 1.99 -11.51 -8.86
CA VAL A 366 2.64 -10.73 -7.79
C VAL A 366 1.93 -9.42 -7.51
N HIS A 367 1.91 -9.05 -6.23
CA HIS A 367 1.53 -7.74 -5.74
C HIS A 367 2.72 -7.09 -5.02
N LEU A 368 3.22 -5.95 -5.49
CA LEU A 368 4.32 -5.22 -4.85
C LEU A 368 3.78 -4.05 -4.04
N LYS A 369 3.99 -4.01 -2.72
CA LYS A 369 3.54 -2.89 -1.88
C LYS A 369 4.63 -1.86 -1.60
N THR A 370 4.36 -0.62 -1.98
CA THR A 370 5.17 0.56 -1.64
C THR A 370 4.32 1.58 -0.89
N ALA A 371 4.93 2.39 -0.03
CA ALA A 371 4.23 3.50 0.63
C ALA A 371 5.21 4.60 1.08
N GLY A 372 6.02 4.32 2.09
CA GLY A 372 6.91 5.33 2.68
C GLY A 372 8.01 5.84 1.74
N THR A 373 8.36 5.10 0.67
CA THR A 373 9.29 5.65 -0.34
C THR A 373 8.67 6.84 -1.10
N SER A 374 7.34 6.88 -1.28
CA SER A 374 6.66 8.06 -1.85
C SER A 374 6.88 9.31 -0.99
N TYR A 375 6.84 9.15 0.34
CA TYR A 375 7.16 10.23 1.28
C TYR A 375 8.63 10.65 1.21
N LEU A 376 9.55 9.70 1.05
CA LEU A 376 10.97 10.01 0.86
C LEU A 376 11.18 10.82 -0.43
N GLU A 377 10.55 10.45 -1.54
CA GLU A 377 10.69 11.22 -2.78
C GLU A 377 10.03 12.61 -2.72
N ALA A 378 8.98 12.79 -1.90
CA ALA A 378 8.47 14.12 -1.55
C ALA A 378 9.52 14.96 -0.80
N LEU A 379 10.23 14.36 0.16
CA LEU A 379 11.35 15.03 0.84
C LEU A 379 12.52 15.31 -0.12
N ARG A 380 12.78 14.45 -1.11
CA ARG A 380 13.81 14.68 -2.14
C ARG A 380 13.48 15.88 -3.01
N ALA A 381 12.22 16.03 -3.40
CA ALA A 381 11.74 17.20 -4.13
C ALA A 381 11.83 18.45 -3.24
N LEU A 382 11.43 18.34 -1.97
CA LEU A 382 11.52 19.43 -1.01
C LEU A 382 12.95 19.92 -0.77
N ALA A 383 13.93 19.01 -0.73
CA ALA A 383 15.34 19.36 -0.63
C ALA A 383 15.83 20.24 -1.80
N GLN A 384 15.17 20.18 -2.97
CA GLN A 384 15.50 20.98 -4.15
C GLN A 384 14.77 22.32 -4.15
N VAL A 385 13.47 22.33 -3.83
CA VAL A 385 12.61 23.53 -3.98
C VAL A 385 12.48 24.34 -2.68
N SER A 386 12.78 23.75 -1.53
CA SER A 386 12.75 24.39 -0.22
C SER A 386 13.80 23.79 0.73
N PRO A 387 15.11 23.96 0.43
CA PRO A 387 16.20 23.32 1.18
C PRO A 387 16.20 23.69 2.67
N ALA A 388 15.86 24.94 3.01
CA ALA A 388 15.74 25.38 4.40
C ALA A 388 14.70 24.56 5.19
N LEU A 389 13.52 24.31 4.60
CA LEU A 389 12.49 23.50 5.24
C LEU A 389 12.93 22.03 5.37
N PHE A 390 13.58 21.48 4.34
CA PHE A 390 14.14 20.12 4.42
C PHE A 390 15.15 19.98 5.57
N ARG A 391 16.02 20.98 5.77
CA ARG A 391 16.99 21.01 6.89
C ARG A 391 16.30 20.97 8.26
N GLU A 392 15.25 21.78 8.44
CA GLU A 392 14.47 21.76 9.69
C GLU A 392 13.82 20.38 9.93
N ILE A 393 13.30 19.75 8.88
CA ILE A 393 12.71 18.40 8.96
C ILE A 393 13.78 17.36 9.28
N LEU A 394 14.96 17.45 8.67
CA LEU A 394 16.08 16.53 8.90
C LEU A 394 16.50 16.54 10.38
N ASP A 395 16.75 17.71 10.95
CA ASP A 395 17.17 17.80 12.36
C ASP A 395 16.05 17.41 13.32
N PHE A 396 14.79 17.73 13.01
CA PHE A 396 13.65 17.26 13.78
C PHE A 396 13.53 15.72 13.73
N ALA A 397 13.66 15.11 12.56
CA ALA A 397 13.63 13.66 12.38
C ALA A 397 14.77 12.98 13.15
N ARG A 398 15.99 13.53 13.11
CA ARG A 398 17.12 13.04 13.90
C ARG A 398 16.79 13.04 15.40
N GLY A 399 16.15 14.11 15.91
CA GLY A 399 15.73 14.18 17.31
C GLY A 399 14.59 13.23 17.70
N ARG A 400 13.78 12.74 16.75
CA ARG A 400 12.62 11.86 16.99
C ARG A 400 12.89 10.38 16.76
N TYR A 401 13.94 10.04 16.02
CA TYR A 401 14.13 8.70 15.48
C TYR A 401 14.15 7.59 16.52
N ASP A 402 14.84 7.78 17.64
CA ASP A 402 14.98 6.73 18.66
C ASP A 402 13.64 6.36 19.32
N GLU A 403 12.70 7.32 19.39
CA GLU A 403 11.33 7.06 19.85
C GLU A 403 10.48 6.45 18.72
N ASP A 404 10.49 7.06 17.54
CA ASP A 404 9.58 6.72 16.45
C ASP A 404 9.89 5.36 15.79
N LYS A 405 11.14 4.87 15.92
CA LYS A 405 11.55 3.56 15.38
C LYS A 405 11.01 2.39 16.20
N ALA A 406 10.48 2.60 17.41
CA ALA A 406 10.08 1.52 18.33
C ALA A 406 9.05 0.53 17.74
N THR A 407 8.29 0.97 16.73
CA THR A 407 7.29 0.15 16.05
C THR A 407 7.71 -0.26 14.63
N TYR A 408 8.99 -0.13 14.29
CA TYR A 408 9.55 -0.45 12.99
C TYR A 408 10.73 -1.41 13.15
N HIS A 409 10.78 -2.43 12.31
CA HIS A 409 11.95 -3.27 12.19
C HIS A 409 12.97 -2.61 11.24
N VAL A 410 13.90 -1.83 11.81
CA VAL A 410 14.95 -1.07 11.10
C VAL A 410 16.28 -1.12 11.85
N SER A 411 17.42 -1.09 11.13
CA SER A 411 18.77 -1.14 11.71
C SER A 411 19.56 0.18 11.62
N GLY A 412 18.93 1.26 11.15
CA GLY A 412 19.55 2.54 10.90
C GLY A 412 19.99 3.22 12.20
N THR A 413 21.08 3.97 12.13
CA THR A 413 21.72 4.61 13.29
C THR A 413 21.76 6.12 13.09
N VAL A 414 21.07 6.87 13.94
CA VAL A 414 20.97 8.34 13.81
C VAL A 414 22.33 9.05 13.89
N GLN A 415 23.30 8.47 14.60
CA GLN A 415 24.66 9.01 14.71
C GLN A 415 25.41 9.01 13.36
N LYS A 416 24.99 8.20 12.39
CA LYS A 416 25.53 8.20 11.03
C LYS A 416 24.85 9.21 10.10
N VAL A 417 23.79 9.87 10.57
CA VAL A 417 23.06 10.88 9.81
C VAL A 417 23.61 12.26 10.17
N PRO A 418 24.23 12.98 9.22
CA PRO A 418 24.82 14.29 9.48
C PRO A 418 23.76 15.31 9.93
N PRO A 419 24.10 16.23 10.84
CA PRO A 419 23.25 17.37 11.15
C PRO A 419 23.10 18.28 9.93
N ALA A 420 21.97 18.98 9.84
CA ALA A 420 21.68 19.74 8.64
C ALA A 420 22.75 20.82 8.37
N ASP A 421 23.21 21.55 9.40
CA ASP A 421 24.22 22.61 9.29
C ASP A 421 25.58 22.18 8.69
N SER A 422 25.90 20.88 8.73
CA SER A 422 27.11 20.31 8.15
C SER A 422 27.01 20.04 6.63
N LEU A 423 25.81 20.13 6.05
CA LEU A 423 25.55 19.84 4.63
C LEU A 423 25.43 21.11 3.81
N LYS A 424 25.84 21.07 2.53
CA LYS A 424 25.48 22.10 1.54
C LYS A 424 24.10 21.79 0.95
N ASP A 425 23.41 22.82 0.45
CA ASP A 425 22.09 22.64 -0.18
C ASP A 425 22.13 21.66 -1.35
N SER A 426 23.22 21.67 -2.13
CA SER A 426 23.45 20.75 -3.24
C SER A 426 23.51 19.27 -2.84
N ASP A 427 23.83 18.99 -1.58
CA ASP A 427 24.09 17.64 -1.08
C ASP A 427 22.84 17.03 -0.41
N LEU A 428 21.84 17.86 -0.09
CA LEU A 428 20.61 17.44 0.61
C LEU A 428 19.84 16.35 -0.15
N PRO A 429 19.64 16.42 -1.49
CA PRO A 429 18.90 15.37 -2.19
C PRO A 429 19.60 14.01 -2.15
N ALA A 430 20.94 13.98 -2.16
CA ALA A 430 21.74 12.75 -2.14
C ALA A 430 21.70 12.05 -0.78
N LEU A 431 21.35 12.77 0.29
CA LEU A 431 21.12 12.16 1.61
C LEU A 431 20.01 11.09 1.55
N LEU A 432 19.05 11.21 0.64
CA LEU A 432 17.98 10.23 0.45
C LEU A 432 18.42 8.99 -0.33
N ASP A 433 19.70 8.83 -0.60
CA ASP A 433 20.31 7.59 -1.09
C ASP A 433 21.13 6.88 0.00
N GLN A 434 21.33 7.53 1.16
CA GLN A 434 22.10 7.00 2.29
C GLN A 434 21.21 6.15 3.20
N PHE A 435 21.70 4.95 3.54
CA PHE A 435 20.95 3.92 4.28
C PHE A 435 20.29 4.44 5.57
N ASP A 436 21.07 5.02 6.48
CA ASP A 436 20.58 5.44 7.80
C ASP A 436 19.61 6.63 7.69
N ALA A 437 19.91 7.60 6.83
CA ALA A 437 19.11 8.79 6.62
C ALA A 437 17.74 8.46 6.01
N ARG A 438 17.70 7.53 5.04
CA ARG A 438 16.43 7.02 4.50
C ARG A 438 15.60 6.40 5.62
N GLN A 439 16.17 5.56 6.48
CA GLN A 439 15.42 4.95 7.58
C GLN A 439 14.97 5.96 8.64
N VAL A 440 15.83 6.91 9.01
CA VAL A 440 15.51 7.99 9.96
C VAL A 440 14.33 8.82 9.48
N LEU A 441 14.38 9.29 8.23
CA LEU A 441 13.31 10.09 7.64
C LEU A 441 12.05 9.25 7.40
N HIS A 442 12.19 7.99 6.98
CA HIS A 442 11.05 7.12 6.73
C HIS A 442 10.23 6.84 7.99
N CYS A 443 10.88 6.59 9.13
CA CYS A 443 10.20 6.21 10.37
C CYS A 443 9.48 7.40 11.05
N THR A 444 10.02 8.61 10.85
CA THR A 444 9.60 9.82 11.58
C THR A 444 8.51 10.63 10.87
N PHE A 445 8.01 10.17 9.72
CA PHE A 445 6.98 10.87 8.94
C PHE A 445 5.76 11.28 9.78
N GLY A 446 5.31 10.43 10.72
CA GLY A 446 4.17 10.74 11.58
C GLY A 446 4.44 11.98 12.42
N SER A 447 5.51 11.95 13.22
CA SER A 447 5.94 13.08 14.03
C SER A 447 6.18 14.34 13.21
N VAL A 448 6.76 14.23 12.01
CA VAL A 448 6.96 15.38 11.11
C VAL A 448 5.61 15.95 10.67
N LEU A 449 4.68 15.12 10.18
CA LEU A 449 3.42 15.57 9.62
C LEU A 449 2.43 16.08 10.67
N THR A 450 2.57 15.67 11.94
CA THR A 450 1.70 16.11 13.04
C THR A 450 2.35 17.12 13.98
N ALA A 451 3.61 17.51 13.75
CA ALA A 451 4.30 18.50 14.58
C ALA A 451 3.50 19.83 14.64
N ASP A 452 3.23 20.28 15.87
CA ASP A 452 2.36 21.42 16.18
C ASP A 452 1.01 21.38 15.45
N GLY A 453 0.34 20.21 15.48
CA GLY A 453 -0.92 20.00 14.77
C GLY A 453 -0.78 20.05 13.23
N GLY A 454 0.44 19.84 12.72
CA GLY A 454 0.79 19.95 11.31
C GLY A 454 1.14 21.37 10.84
N ALA A 455 1.06 22.37 11.72
CA ALA A 455 1.40 23.75 11.37
C ALA A 455 2.91 23.95 11.14
N LYS A 456 3.74 23.15 11.82
CA LYS A 456 5.20 23.28 11.78
C LYS A 456 5.81 22.82 10.45
N PHE A 457 5.38 21.67 9.94
CA PHE A 457 5.96 21.07 8.73
C PHE A 457 4.91 20.76 7.66
N ARG A 458 3.86 19.98 7.96
CA ARG A 458 2.87 19.52 6.96
C ARG A 458 2.34 20.64 6.07
N ARG A 459 1.85 21.74 6.66
CA ARG A 459 1.33 22.89 5.88
C ARG A 459 2.40 23.46 4.94
N ARG A 460 3.59 23.74 5.45
CA ARG A 460 4.70 24.33 4.66
C ARG A 460 5.20 23.37 3.58
N MET A 461 5.21 22.05 3.87
CA MET A 461 5.52 21.01 2.87
C MET A 461 4.49 21.02 1.75
N PHE A 462 3.20 21.08 2.08
CA PHE A 462 2.13 21.04 1.08
C PHE A 462 2.14 22.31 0.22
N GLU A 463 2.39 23.47 0.82
CA GLU A 463 2.55 24.74 0.08
C GLU A 463 3.76 24.69 -0.88
N ALA A 464 4.92 24.20 -0.42
CA ALA A 464 6.11 24.09 -1.24
C ALA A 464 5.95 23.09 -2.38
N LEU A 465 5.43 21.89 -2.09
CA LEU A 465 5.20 20.84 -3.08
C LEU A 465 4.05 21.21 -4.04
N GLY A 466 3.04 21.94 -3.58
CA GLY A 466 1.93 22.41 -4.42
C GLY A 466 2.35 23.50 -5.40
N ARG A 467 3.29 24.37 -5.00
CA ARG A 467 3.88 25.38 -5.90
C ARG A 467 4.69 24.73 -7.02
N ASP A 468 5.47 23.70 -6.68
CA ASP A 468 6.42 23.01 -7.56
C ASP A 468 6.04 21.54 -7.77
N GLU A 469 4.77 21.26 -8.08
CA GLU A 469 4.21 19.89 -8.14
C GLU A 469 4.92 18.99 -9.15
N GLU A 470 5.41 19.56 -10.25
CA GLU A 470 6.15 18.83 -11.28
C GLU A 470 7.50 18.29 -10.77
N ALA A 471 8.17 18.99 -9.86
CA ALA A 471 9.40 18.48 -9.24
C ALA A 471 9.11 17.23 -8.39
N HIS A 472 8.00 17.25 -7.66
CA HIS A 472 7.53 16.11 -6.88
C HIS A 472 7.13 14.93 -7.76
N TYR A 473 6.31 15.17 -8.79
CA TYR A 473 5.84 14.12 -9.70
C TYR A 473 6.96 13.50 -10.51
N ALA A 474 7.95 14.29 -10.94
CA ALA A 474 9.13 13.78 -11.63
C ALA A 474 10.01 12.89 -10.72
N ALA A 475 10.20 13.27 -9.45
CA ALA A 475 10.94 12.46 -8.48
C ALA A 475 10.26 11.10 -8.26
N LEU A 476 8.93 11.11 -8.02
CA LEU A 476 8.13 9.89 -7.88
C LEU A 476 8.18 9.01 -9.13
N ALA A 477 7.94 9.59 -10.32
CA ALA A 477 7.92 8.85 -11.57
C ALA A 477 9.28 8.18 -11.85
N LYS A 478 10.38 8.88 -11.61
CA LYS A 478 11.73 8.33 -11.76
C LYS A 478 12.00 7.18 -10.78
N HIS A 479 11.67 7.38 -9.51
CA HIS A 479 11.99 6.43 -8.46
C HIS A 479 11.11 5.16 -8.55
N LEU A 480 9.80 5.33 -8.69
CA LEU A 480 8.85 4.22 -8.81
C LEU A 480 8.92 3.58 -10.19
N GLY A 481 9.31 4.30 -11.24
CA GLY A 481 9.65 3.75 -12.56
C GLY A 481 10.68 2.62 -12.46
N ARG A 482 11.70 2.77 -11.59
CA ARG A 482 12.69 1.71 -11.31
C ARG A 482 12.09 0.51 -10.58
N HIS A 483 11.06 0.72 -9.75
CA HIS A 483 10.39 -0.35 -9.00
C HIS A 483 9.53 -1.21 -9.91
N VAL A 484 8.84 -0.57 -10.86
CA VAL A 484 7.89 -1.26 -11.74
C VAL A 484 8.57 -1.95 -12.91
N ALA A 485 9.71 -1.42 -13.40
CA ALA A 485 10.39 -1.92 -14.58
C ALA A 485 10.66 -3.45 -14.59
N PRO A 486 11.06 -4.10 -13.48
CA PRO A 486 11.26 -5.55 -13.45
C PRO A 486 9.99 -6.38 -13.64
N PHE A 487 8.81 -5.80 -13.42
CA PHE A 487 7.52 -6.51 -13.45
C PHE A 487 6.73 -6.28 -14.74
N VAL A 488 7.21 -5.38 -15.62
CA VAL A 488 6.60 -5.13 -16.92
C VAL A 488 6.80 -6.36 -17.80
N GLN A 489 5.70 -6.98 -18.24
CA GLN A 489 5.76 -8.10 -19.18
C GLN A 489 6.33 -7.61 -20.51
N ARG A 490 7.32 -8.34 -21.05
CA ARG A 490 7.90 -8.08 -22.37
C ARG A 490 7.19 -8.87 -23.45
#